data_AF-A0A1V6ECS1-F1
#
_entry.id   AF-A0A1V6ECS1-F1
#
_cell.length_a   1.000
_cell.length_b   1.000
_cell.length_c   1.000
_cell.angle_alpha   90.00
_cell.angle_beta   90.00
_cell.angle_gamma   90.00
#
_symmetry.space_group_name_H-M   'P 1'
#
loop_
_entity.id
_entity.type
_entity.pdbx_description
1 polymer ?
#
loop_
_entity_poly.entity_id
_entity_poly.type
_entity_poly.pdbx_seq_one_letter_code
_entity_poly.pdbx_strand_id
1 'polypeptide(L)'
;MRKKYVAYCALFIVVSLLFLGCDALISNAYKSLGLGQPDPEKIAQNNADVIIEESGITSAQGLSSEYVKKIAKDDQAKEAVLGKLGDVVDSSSATKEEKQAAQALIIDVKLSSIDADIVAKNVNLVIGDLLNTAQEGQEVKPADIIDKILPAELSNDEGKLAKFIDDLAALGSDVDTFAQIIDESDKIPAEGLDIATIAQTAAIIKFVDILEPAPGISSPGEAVAKAVMDWKVDPKADVSQYFAEEPDFESLKDDPSLATLFEASGIDLESLFGESNSSEGSST
;
A
#
# COMPACT_ATOMS: atom_id res chain seq x y z
N MET A 1 -18.36 0.94 -25.85
CA MET A 1 -17.07 1.66 -25.78
C MET A 1 -16.76 2.26 -24.41
N ARG A 2 -17.74 2.55 -23.53
CA ARG A 2 -17.48 2.97 -22.12
C ARG A 2 -17.14 1.83 -21.14
N LYS A 3 -17.61 0.60 -21.38
CA LYS A 3 -17.40 -0.60 -20.54
C LYS A 3 -16.01 -1.27 -20.69
N LYS A 4 -15.06 -0.60 -21.34
CA LYS A 4 -13.70 -1.10 -21.59
C LYS A 4 -12.63 -0.15 -21.06
N TYR A 5 -13.01 0.81 -20.21
CA TYR A 5 -12.09 1.79 -19.63
C TYR A 5 -12.00 1.65 -18.11
N VAL A 6 -12.99 1.05 -17.43
CA VAL A 6 -13.06 1.06 -15.97
C VAL A 6 -12.19 -0.05 -15.34
N ALA A 7 -12.07 -1.23 -15.96
CA ALA A 7 -11.04 -2.22 -15.61
C ALA A 7 -9.58 -1.80 -15.94
N TYR A 8 -9.37 -0.95 -16.96
CA TYR A 8 -8.06 -0.34 -17.26
C TYR A 8 -7.73 0.76 -16.26
N CYS A 9 -8.74 1.53 -15.89
CA CYS A 9 -8.68 2.37 -14.71
C CYS A 9 -8.36 1.53 -13.49
N ALA A 10 -8.75 0.25 -13.35
CA ALA A 10 -8.48 -0.46 -12.10
C ALA A 10 -6.99 -0.66 -11.77
N LEU A 11 -6.20 -1.09 -12.75
CA LEU A 11 -4.74 -1.21 -12.60
C LEU A 11 -4.05 0.16 -12.69
N PHE A 12 -4.59 1.08 -13.49
CA PHE A 12 -4.15 2.47 -13.54
C PHE A 12 -4.51 3.25 -12.26
N ILE A 13 -5.50 2.82 -11.49
CA ILE A 13 -6.00 3.34 -10.22
C ILE A 13 -5.24 2.66 -9.08
N VAL A 14 -4.84 1.37 -9.16
CA VAL A 14 -3.76 0.85 -8.29
C VAL A 14 -2.52 1.73 -8.42
N VAL A 15 -2.19 2.13 -9.66
CA VAL A 15 -1.07 3.04 -9.95
C VAL A 15 -1.34 4.51 -9.62
N SER A 16 -2.58 5.01 -9.70
CA SER A 16 -2.96 6.42 -9.44
C SER A 16 -3.37 6.68 -7.98
N LEU A 17 -3.88 5.68 -7.27
CA LEU A 17 -4.13 5.72 -5.81
C LEU A 17 -2.84 5.70 -5.03
N LEU A 18 -1.75 5.20 -5.62
CA LEU A 18 -0.40 5.40 -5.08
C LEU A 18 0.03 6.89 -5.04
N PHE A 19 -0.80 7.85 -5.50
CA PHE A 19 -0.35 9.21 -5.80
C PHE A 19 -1.12 10.43 -5.32
N LEU A 20 -2.31 10.29 -4.74
CA LEU A 20 -2.95 11.43 -4.07
C LEU A 20 -2.43 11.63 -2.63
N GLY A 21 -1.59 10.71 -2.15
CA GLY A 21 -0.84 10.78 -0.90
C GLY A 21 0.50 11.51 -0.99
N CYS A 22 0.51 12.75 -1.48
CA CYS A 22 1.71 13.58 -1.58
C CYS A 22 2.21 14.05 -0.18
N ASP A 23 2.78 13.15 0.62
CA ASP A 23 3.82 13.51 1.63
C ASP A 23 4.59 12.28 2.14
N ALA A 24 3.97 11.10 2.07
CA ALA A 24 4.46 9.83 2.63
C ALA A 24 5.74 9.26 2.00
N LEU A 25 5.97 9.51 0.71
CA LEU A 25 7.01 8.80 -0.06
C LEU A 25 8.32 9.59 -0.23
N ILE A 26 8.43 10.75 0.43
CA ILE A 26 9.69 11.51 0.54
C ILE A 26 10.35 11.23 1.89
N SER A 27 10.56 9.96 2.23
CA SER A 27 11.53 9.60 3.28
C SER A 27 12.95 9.61 2.68
N ASN A 28 13.58 10.78 2.82
CA ASN A 28 15.02 11.04 2.81
C ASN A 28 15.94 10.04 2.08
N ALA A 29 16.33 10.39 0.86
CA ALA A 29 17.49 9.82 0.14
C ALA A 29 18.87 10.08 0.81
N TYR A 30 18.93 10.43 2.10
CA TYR A 30 20.12 10.95 2.77
C TYR A 30 20.70 10.11 3.92
N LYS A 31 20.23 8.88 4.17
CA LYS A 31 20.80 7.98 5.21
C LYS A 31 21.60 6.78 4.69
N SER A 32 22.08 6.82 3.44
CA SER A 32 22.82 5.71 2.79
C SER A 32 24.26 5.46 3.30
N LEU A 33 24.59 5.75 4.56
CA LEU A 33 25.95 5.59 5.09
C LEU A 33 26.10 4.51 6.18
N GLY A 34 25.05 3.80 6.57
CA GLY A 34 25.15 2.47 7.23
C GLY A 34 26.02 2.35 8.49
N LEU A 35 26.46 3.45 9.11
CA LEU A 35 27.36 3.43 10.26
C LEU A 35 26.53 3.48 11.56
N GLY A 36 26.66 2.42 12.37
CA GLY A 36 26.08 2.33 13.72
C GLY A 36 24.73 1.64 13.83
N GLN A 37 24.24 0.99 12.77
CA GLN A 37 22.90 0.40 12.76
C GLN A 37 22.85 -1.02 13.35
N PRO A 38 21.77 -1.39 14.04
CA PRO A 38 21.64 -2.69 14.68
C PRO A 38 21.52 -3.83 13.65
N ASP A 39 22.01 -4.99 14.07
CA ASP A 39 22.03 -6.27 13.39
C ASP A 39 20.64 -6.95 13.51
N PRO A 40 20.05 -7.55 12.45
CA PRO A 40 18.76 -8.23 12.54
C PRO A 40 18.65 -9.20 13.73
N GLU A 41 19.72 -9.95 14.03
CA GLU A 41 19.73 -10.86 15.18
C GLU A 41 19.62 -10.13 16.52
N LYS A 42 20.19 -8.93 16.61
CA LYS A 42 20.10 -8.07 17.81
C LYS A 42 18.73 -7.42 17.92
N ILE A 43 18.17 -6.96 16.80
CA ILE A 43 16.82 -6.42 16.75
C ILE A 43 15.82 -7.50 17.23
N ALA A 44 15.98 -8.73 16.77
CA ALA A 44 15.15 -9.86 17.19
C ALA A 44 15.29 -10.20 18.69
N GLN A 45 16.32 -9.74 19.39
CA GLN A 45 16.50 -9.92 20.83
C GLN A 45 15.84 -8.80 21.65
N ASN A 46 15.61 -7.62 21.06
CA ASN A 46 14.98 -6.49 21.73
C ASN A 46 13.51 -6.79 22.10
N ASN A 47 13.03 -6.16 23.16
CA ASN A 47 11.61 -6.20 23.51
C ASN A 47 10.79 -5.30 22.54
N ALA A 48 9.47 -5.49 22.51
CA ALA A 48 8.60 -4.79 21.58
C ALA A 48 8.64 -3.26 21.74
N ASP A 49 8.75 -2.74 22.96
CA ASP A 49 8.91 -1.32 23.27
C ASP A 49 10.15 -0.73 22.61
N VAL A 50 11.30 -1.41 22.75
CA VAL A 50 12.56 -0.99 22.12
C VAL A 50 12.48 -1.07 20.60
N ILE A 51 11.82 -2.11 20.06
CA ILE A 51 11.63 -2.25 18.61
C ILE A 51 10.78 -1.10 18.06
N ILE A 52 9.68 -0.75 18.74
CA ILE A 52 8.81 0.37 18.37
C ILE A 52 9.60 1.69 18.42
N GLU A 53 10.34 1.94 19.51
CA GLU A 53 11.14 3.15 19.67
C GLU A 53 12.22 3.27 18.57
N GLU A 54 13.02 2.22 18.36
CA GLU A 54 14.11 2.22 17.38
C GLU A 54 13.62 2.24 15.93
N SER A 55 12.42 1.74 15.66
CA SER A 55 11.80 1.85 14.33
C SER A 55 11.50 3.31 13.98
N GLY A 56 11.23 4.16 14.98
CA GLY A 56 10.83 5.55 14.78
C GLY A 56 9.39 5.72 14.28
N ILE A 57 8.55 4.69 14.33
CA ILE A 57 7.15 4.70 13.83
C ILE A 57 6.28 5.79 14.48
N THR A 58 6.58 6.18 15.73
CA THR A 58 5.92 7.30 16.45
C THR A 58 6.84 8.50 16.65
N SER A 59 8.01 8.52 16.00
CA SER A 59 8.97 9.61 16.14
C SER A 59 8.64 10.77 15.20
N ALA A 60 8.97 12.00 15.59
CA ALA A 60 8.87 13.16 14.71
C ALA A 60 9.77 13.06 13.46
N GLN A 61 10.77 12.17 13.48
CA GLN A 61 11.64 11.88 12.33
C GLN A 61 11.05 10.85 11.37
N GLY A 62 9.94 10.22 11.75
CA GLY A 62 9.25 9.17 11.00
C GLY A 62 9.96 7.82 11.01
N LEU A 63 9.29 6.84 10.39
CA LEU A 63 9.74 5.46 10.30
C LEU A 63 11.10 5.33 9.59
N SER A 64 12.00 4.55 10.20
CA SER A 64 13.29 4.18 9.64
C SER A 64 13.15 3.03 8.64
N SER A 65 13.04 3.36 7.35
CA SER A 65 12.91 2.37 6.27
C SER A 65 14.04 1.34 6.25
N GLU A 66 15.27 1.73 6.59
CA GLU A 66 16.41 0.78 6.67
C GLU A 66 16.29 -0.19 7.85
N TYR A 67 15.73 0.25 8.98
CA TYR A 67 15.49 -0.63 10.14
C TYR A 67 14.44 -1.69 9.79
N VAL A 68 13.31 -1.25 9.22
CA VAL A 68 12.23 -2.14 8.76
C VAL A 68 12.73 -3.13 7.71
N LYS A 69 13.49 -2.66 6.71
CA LYS A 69 14.07 -3.53 5.67
C LYS A 69 14.95 -4.63 6.23
N LYS A 70 15.75 -4.34 7.26
CA LYS A 70 16.62 -5.34 7.90
C LYS A 70 15.83 -6.44 8.57
N ILE A 71 14.75 -6.06 9.28
CA ILE A 71 13.83 -7.04 9.86
C ILE A 71 13.20 -7.85 8.73
N ALA A 72 12.64 -7.19 7.72
CA ALA A 72 11.86 -7.82 6.67
C ALA A 72 12.64 -8.83 5.80
N LYS A 73 13.94 -8.58 5.58
CA LYS A 73 14.84 -9.41 4.76
C LYS A 73 15.47 -10.59 5.50
N ASP A 74 15.35 -10.66 6.82
CA ASP A 74 15.83 -11.78 7.63
C ASP A 74 14.62 -12.56 8.17
N ASP A 75 14.40 -13.79 7.68
CA ASP A 75 13.19 -14.55 8.01
C ASP A 75 13.06 -14.84 9.52
N GLN A 76 14.17 -15.12 10.20
CA GLN A 76 14.16 -15.43 11.63
C GLN A 76 13.89 -14.18 12.46
N ALA A 77 14.54 -13.06 12.12
CA ALA A 77 14.30 -11.78 12.79
C ALA A 77 12.88 -11.27 12.54
N LYS A 78 12.39 -11.38 11.30
CA LYS A 78 11.01 -11.06 10.94
C LYS A 78 10.01 -11.83 11.77
N GLU A 79 10.12 -13.16 11.82
CA GLU A 79 9.19 -14.00 12.59
C GLU A 79 9.22 -13.63 14.09
N ALA A 80 10.40 -13.46 14.66
CA ALA A 80 10.57 -13.09 16.07
C ALA A 80 10.00 -11.70 16.39
N VAL A 81 10.23 -10.71 15.52
CA VAL A 81 9.74 -9.33 15.69
C VAL A 81 8.23 -9.29 15.52
N LEU A 82 7.68 -9.91 14.47
CA LEU A 82 6.23 -9.95 14.24
C LEU A 82 5.51 -10.65 15.40
N GLY A 83 6.08 -11.72 15.97
CA GLY A 83 5.53 -12.36 17.16
C GLY A 83 5.46 -11.43 18.37
N LYS A 84 6.53 -10.68 18.64
CA LYS A 84 6.59 -9.72 19.77
C LYS A 84 5.62 -8.55 19.60
N LEU A 85 5.48 -8.03 18.37
CA LEU A 85 4.53 -6.96 18.08
C LEU A 85 3.09 -7.48 18.17
N GLY A 86 2.83 -8.71 17.70
CA GLY A 86 1.54 -9.38 17.85
C GLY A 86 1.14 -9.55 19.31
N ASP A 87 2.08 -9.96 20.17
CA ASP A 87 1.85 -10.06 21.61
C ASP A 87 1.43 -8.71 22.24
N VAL A 88 1.95 -7.58 21.73
CA VAL A 88 1.53 -6.23 22.18
C VAL A 88 0.10 -5.93 21.72
N VAL A 89 -0.21 -6.21 20.45
CA VAL A 89 -1.56 -6.00 19.88
C VAL A 89 -2.62 -6.76 20.66
N ASP A 90 -2.36 -8.04 20.96
CA ASP A 90 -3.27 -8.94 21.67
C ASP A 90 -3.28 -8.71 23.20
N SER A 91 -2.35 -7.92 23.74
CA SER A 91 -2.21 -7.72 25.17
C SER A 91 -3.36 -6.90 25.76
N SER A 92 -3.91 -7.33 26.89
CA SER A 92 -4.86 -6.55 27.69
C SER A 92 -4.20 -5.48 28.56
N SER A 93 -2.88 -5.52 28.71
CA SER A 93 -2.12 -4.57 29.53
C SER A 93 -1.40 -3.49 28.71
N ALA A 94 -1.28 -3.67 27.39
CA ALA A 94 -0.73 -2.66 26.50
C ALA A 94 -1.69 -1.47 26.39
N THR A 95 -1.11 -0.27 26.35
CA THR A 95 -1.84 0.96 26.07
C THR A 95 -2.37 0.97 24.64
N LYS A 96 -3.36 1.83 24.38
CA LYS A 96 -3.93 2.01 23.04
C LYS A 96 -2.85 2.46 22.05
N GLU A 97 -1.98 3.37 22.47
CA GLU A 97 -0.88 3.93 21.69
C GLU A 97 0.17 2.86 21.33
N GLU A 98 0.53 1.99 22.29
CA GLU A 98 1.45 0.86 22.03
C GLU A 98 0.86 -0.12 21.01
N LYS A 99 -0.44 -0.41 21.09
CA LYS A 99 -1.12 -1.28 20.12
C LYS A 99 -1.14 -0.67 18.72
N GLN A 100 -1.44 0.63 18.61
CA GLN A 100 -1.42 1.34 17.33
C GLN A 100 -0.03 1.28 16.70
N ALA A 101 1.01 1.61 17.47
CA ALA A 101 2.38 1.59 16.99
C ALA A 101 2.85 0.17 16.58
N ALA A 102 2.49 -0.84 17.37
CA ALA A 102 2.81 -2.23 17.08
C ALA A 102 2.15 -2.71 15.79
N GLN A 103 0.84 -2.48 15.62
CA GLN A 103 0.10 -2.91 14.44
C GLN A 103 0.53 -2.16 13.17
N ALA A 104 0.80 -0.85 13.27
CA ALA A 104 1.36 -0.09 12.16
C ALA A 104 2.72 -0.67 11.72
N LEU A 105 3.61 -0.96 12.68
CA LEU A 105 4.92 -1.54 12.38
C LEU A 105 4.83 -2.96 11.79
N ILE A 106 3.84 -3.77 12.20
CA ILE A 106 3.56 -5.08 11.58
C ILE A 106 3.26 -4.92 10.08
N ILE A 107 2.39 -3.97 9.73
CA ILE A 107 2.03 -3.67 8.34
C ILE A 107 3.28 -3.25 7.56
N ASP A 108 4.09 -2.32 8.08
CA ASP A 108 5.30 -1.84 7.42
C ASP A 108 6.35 -2.94 7.20
N VAL A 109 6.57 -3.82 8.19
CA VAL A 109 7.49 -4.96 8.06
C VAL A 109 7.01 -5.93 6.98
N LYS A 110 5.71 -6.23 6.96
CA LYS A 110 5.12 -7.14 5.96
C LYS A 110 5.19 -6.53 4.55
N LEU A 111 4.88 -5.25 4.37
CA LEU A 111 5.02 -4.53 3.10
C LEU A 111 6.47 -4.48 2.62
N SER A 112 7.42 -4.21 3.51
CA SER A 112 8.84 -4.24 3.16
C SER A 112 9.33 -5.64 2.79
N SER A 113 8.73 -6.70 3.34
CA SER A 113 9.14 -8.08 3.04
C SER A 113 8.83 -8.50 1.61
N ILE A 114 7.83 -7.85 0.99
CA ILE A 114 7.42 -8.07 -0.40
C ILE A 114 7.98 -7.00 -1.36
N ASP A 115 8.89 -6.14 -0.90
CA ASP A 115 9.45 -5.04 -1.68
C ASP A 115 8.41 -4.01 -2.19
N ALA A 116 7.29 -3.84 -1.47
CA ALA A 116 6.26 -2.85 -1.81
C ALA A 116 6.82 -1.42 -1.81
N ASP A 117 7.86 -1.15 -1.01
CA ASP A 117 8.56 0.14 -0.98
C ASP A 117 9.27 0.46 -2.31
N ILE A 118 9.76 -0.56 -3.03
CA ILE A 118 10.39 -0.37 -4.34
C ILE A 118 9.33 0.01 -5.36
N VAL A 119 8.19 -0.69 -5.36
CA VAL A 119 7.05 -0.38 -6.23
C VAL A 119 6.56 1.04 -5.97
N ALA A 120 6.32 1.40 -4.72
CA ALA A 120 5.88 2.74 -4.32
C ALA A 120 6.89 3.83 -4.72
N LYS A 121 8.20 3.59 -4.57
CA LYS A 121 9.23 4.53 -5.02
C LYS A 121 9.23 4.71 -6.53
N ASN A 122 9.15 3.62 -7.31
CA ASN A 122 9.20 3.67 -8.77
C ASN A 122 8.03 4.49 -9.32
N VAL A 123 6.85 4.19 -8.81
CA VAL A 123 5.60 4.95 -8.94
C VAL A 123 5.90 6.46 -8.80
N ASN A 124 6.65 6.90 -7.76
CA ASN A 124 6.88 8.34 -7.51
C ASN A 124 7.72 9.01 -8.58
N LEU A 125 8.68 8.25 -9.11
CA LEU A 125 9.55 8.71 -10.18
C LEU A 125 8.78 8.80 -11.51
N VAL A 126 7.79 7.94 -11.70
CA VAL A 126 7.06 7.80 -12.97
C VAL A 126 5.96 8.85 -13.14
N ILE A 127 5.41 9.40 -12.07
CA ILE A 127 4.32 10.37 -12.17
C ILE A 127 4.71 11.68 -12.85
N GLY A 128 5.87 12.22 -12.53
CA GLY A 128 6.35 13.44 -13.18
C GLY A 128 6.46 13.23 -14.69
N ASP A 129 7.02 12.09 -15.08
CA ASP A 129 7.15 11.69 -16.48
C ASP A 129 5.78 11.48 -17.15
N LEU A 130 4.84 10.80 -16.50
CA LEU A 130 3.50 10.54 -17.02
C LEU A 130 2.72 11.82 -17.27
N LEU A 131 2.70 12.73 -16.28
CA LEU A 131 2.00 14.00 -16.38
C LEU A 131 2.58 14.86 -17.51
N ASN A 132 3.90 14.90 -17.64
CA ASN A 132 4.57 15.63 -18.73
C ASN A 132 4.25 15.01 -20.09
N THR A 133 4.30 13.68 -20.22
CA THR A 133 4.01 12.98 -21.47
C THR A 133 2.55 13.15 -21.91
N ALA A 134 1.62 13.13 -20.96
CA ALA A 134 0.20 13.38 -21.20
C ALA A 134 -0.07 14.83 -21.62
N GLN A 135 0.62 15.82 -21.03
CA GLN A 135 0.52 17.23 -21.42
C GLN A 135 1.09 17.50 -22.82
N GLU A 136 2.11 16.75 -23.24
CA GLU A 136 2.72 16.84 -24.57
C GLU A 136 1.90 16.13 -25.67
N GLY A 137 0.76 15.54 -25.32
CA GLY A 137 -0.12 14.85 -26.26
C GLY A 137 0.49 13.58 -26.87
N GLN A 138 1.52 13.02 -26.22
CA GLN A 138 2.15 11.76 -26.64
C GLN A 138 1.34 10.57 -26.11
N GLU A 139 1.19 9.54 -26.95
CA GLU A 139 0.53 8.30 -26.56
C GLU A 139 1.44 7.51 -25.63
N VAL A 140 1.10 7.45 -24.33
CA VAL A 140 1.79 6.60 -23.37
C VAL A 140 1.26 5.18 -23.50
N LYS A 141 2.14 4.21 -23.80
CA LYS A 141 1.75 2.81 -23.85
C LYS A 141 1.66 2.24 -22.43
N PRO A 142 0.61 1.49 -22.08
CA PRO A 142 0.49 0.84 -20.77
C PRO A 142 1.73 0.03 -20.37
N ALA A 143 2.35 -0.69 -21.31
CA ALA A 143 3.56 -1.47 -21.07
C ALA A 143 4.74 -0.62 -20.55
N ASP A 144 4.94 0.58 -21.10
CA ASP A 144 6.02 1.48 -20.70
C ASP A 144 5.80 2.01 -19.27
N ILE A 145 4.53 2.17 -18.86
CA ILE A 145 4.17 2.57 -17.49
C ILE A 145 4.44 1.41 -16.52
N ILE A 146 3.96 0.22 -16.87
CA ILE A 146 4.11 -0.99 -16.07
C ILE A 146 5.59 -1.29 -15.83
N ASP A 147 6.43 -1.23 -16.86
CA ASP A 147 7.87 -1.53 -16.76
C ASP A 147 8.65 -0.48 -15.98
N LYS A 148 8.16 0.76 -15.89
CA LYS A 148 8.78 1.77 -15.01
C LYS A 148 8.36 1.63 -13.55
N ILE A 149 7.18 1.05 -13.29
CA ILE A 149 6.62 0.89 -11.94
C ILE A 149 7.09 -0.41 -11.29
N LEU A 150 6.91 -1.52 -11.99
CA LEU A 150 7.24 -2.84 -11.48
C LEU A 150 8.74 -3.12 -11.68
N PRO A 151 9.46 -3.56 -10.63
CA PRO A 151 10.79 -4.13 -10.78
C PRO A 151 10.81 -5.23 -11.85
N ALA A 152 11.93 -5.39 -12.56
CA ALA A 152 12.04 -6.36 -13.65
C ALA A 152 11.75 -7.80 -13.20
N GLU A 153 12.01 -8.11 -11.92
CA GLU A 153 11.74 -9.38 -11.27
C GLU A 153 10.24 -9.67 -11.11
N LEU A 154 9.39 -8.65 -11.00
CA LEU A 154 7.93 -8.77 -10.97
C LEU A 154 7.35 -8.61 -12.37
N SER A 155 7.80 -7.60 -13.12
CA SER A 155 7.24 -7.24 -14.43
C SER A 155 7.38 -8.34 -15.50
N ASN A 156 8.33 -9.27 -15.34
CA ASN A 156 8.61 -10.33 -16.32
C ASN A 156 8.34 -11.75 -15.80
N ASP A 157 7.73 -11.89 -14.62
CA ASP A 157 7.45 -13.19 -14.00
C ASP A 157 6.02 -13.18 -13.43
N GLU A 158 5.11 -13.84 -14.15
CA GLU A 158 3.68 -13.89 -13.80
C GLU A 158 3.47 -14.48 -12.40
N GLY A 159 4.25 -15.50 -12.03
CA GLY A 159 4.12 -16.16 -10.73
C GLY A 159 4.59 -15.28 -9.59
N LYS A 160 5.69 -14.53 -9.77
CA LYS A 160 6.16 -13.57 -8.74
C LYS A 160 5.25 -12.37 -8.61
N LEU A 161 4.72 -11.84 -9.72
CA LEU A 161 3.73 -10.76 -9.67
C LEU A 161 2.44 -11.21 -8.98
N ALA A 162 1.94 -12.40 -9.31
CA ALA A 162 0.76 -12.97 -8.64
C ALA A 162 0.99 -13.09 -7.14
N LYS A 163 2.13 -13.67 -6.74
CA LYS A 163 2.50 -13.78 -5.33
C LYS A 163 2.59 -12.43 -4.63
N PHE A 164 3.22 -11.43 -5.26
CA PHE A 164 3.31 -10.08 -4.69
C PHE A 164 1.93 -9.48 -4.40
N ILE A 165 0.99 -9.61 -5.34
CA ILE A 165 -0.38 -9.09 -5.19
C ILE A 165 -1.17 -9.89 -4.13
N ASP A 166 -1.02 -11.22 -4.10
CA ASP A 166 -1.67 -12.05 -3.08
C ASP A 166 -1.12 -11.77 -1.67
N ASP A 167 0.20 -11.59 -1.55
CA ASP A 167 0.82 -11.21 -0.28
C ASP A 167 0.36 -9.80 0.16
N LEU A 168 0.09 -8.88 -0.78
CA LEU A 168 -0.50 -7.56 -0.50
C LEU A 168 -1.96 -7.67 -0.02
N ALA A 169 -2.77 -8.49 -0.69
CA ALA A 169 -4.17 -8.74 -0.30
C ALA A 169 -4.26 -9.33 1.13
N ALA A 170 -3.33 -10.20 1.50
CA ALA A 170 -3.29 -10.83 2.82
C ALA A 170 -3.16 -9.83 3.98
N LEU A 171 -2.62 -8.63 3.73
CA LEU A 171 -2.59 -7.55 4.73
C LEU A 171 -3.97 -6.95 5.04
N GLY A 172 -5.03 -7.29 4.30
CA GLY A 172 -6.37 -6.77 4.54
C GLY A 172 -6.86 -6.98 5.97
N SER A 173 -6.50 -8.11 6.58
CA SER A 173 -6.80 -8.43 7.98
C SER A 173 -5.97 -7.63 9.00
N ASP A 174 -4.72 -7.31 8.66
CA ASP A 174 -3.88 -6.42 9.47
C ASP A 174 -4.41 -4.98 9.45
N VAL A 175 -4.94 -4.54 8.30
CA VAL A 175 -5.63 -3.25 8.15
C VAL A 175 -6.88 -3.19 9.01
N ASP A 176 -7.71 -4.24 9.00
CA ASP A 176 -8.91 -4.32 9.84
C ASP A 176 -8.57 -4.26 11.32
N THR A 177 -7.52 -4.98 11.72
CA THR A 177 -7.01 -4.97 13.09
C THR A 177 -6.55 -3.56 13.49
N PHE A 178 -5.82 -2.88 12.60
CA PHE A 178 -5.38 -1.50 12.85
C PHE A 178 -6.56 -0.54 12.99
N ALA A 179 -7.54 -0.62 12.09
CA ALA A 179 -8.75 0.21 12.15
C ALA A 179 -9.53 -0.04 13.45
N GLN A 180 -9.68 -1.30 13.87
CA GLN A 180 -10.32 -1.63 15.14
C GLN A 180 -9.59 -0.98 16.33
N ILE A 181 -8.24 -1.05 16.38
CA ILE A 181 -7.46 -0.42 17.46
C ILE A 181 -7.67 1.09 17.47
N ILE A 182 -7.75 1.72 16.30
CA ILE A 182 -8.01 3.16 16.16
C ILE A 182 -9.44 3.50 16.64
N ASP A 183 -10.45 2.72 16.26
CA ASP A 183 -11.83 2.91 16.73
C ASP A 183 -11.95 2.77 18.25
N GLU A 184 -11.33 1.73 18.82
CA GLU A 184 -11.22 1.53 20.26
C GLU A 184 -10.47 2.68 20.96
N SER A 185 -9.70 3.46 20.20
CA SER A 185 -8.96 4.65 20.65
C SER A 185 -9.70 5.96 20.43
N ASP A 186 -11.03 5.92 20.30
CA ASP A 186 -11.86 7.09 20.03
C ASP A 186 -11.45 7.79 18.72
N LYS A 187 -10.85 7.03 17.79
CA LYS A 187 -10.27 7.50 16.52
C LYS A 187 -9.14 8.50 16.68
N ILE A 188 -8.47 8.49 17.83
CA ILE A 188 -7.32 9.35 18.11
C ILE A 188 -6.04 8.57 17.78
N PRO A 189 -5.26 9.01 16.77
CA PRO A 189 -3.97 8.40 16.48
C PRO A 189 -2.96 8.73 17.58
N ALA A 190 -2.06 7.79 17.86
CA ALA A 190 -0.94 7.96 18.77
C ALA A 190 -0.07 9.15 18.31
N GLU A 191 0.51 9.87 19.27
CA GLU A 191 1.38 11.01 18.95
C GLU A 191 2.55 10.57 18.06
N GLY A 192 2.75 11.31 16.96
CA GLY A 192 3.83 11.06 16.00
C GLY A 192 3.57 9.91 15.01
N LEU A 193 2.44 9.21 15.11
CA LEU A 193 2.04 8.19 14.13
C LEU A 193 1.50 8.86 12.86
N ASP A 194 2.04 8.48 11.70
CA ASP A 194 1.59 9.00 10.41
C ASP A 194 0.34 8.27 9.90
N ILE A 195 -0.79 8.58 10.54
CA ILE A 195 -2.09 7.98 10.24
C ILE A 195 -2.55 8.24 8.80
N ALA A 196 -2.16 9.37 8.21
CA ALA A 196 -2.50 9.73 6.84
C ALA A 196 -1.87 8.76 5.83
N THR A 197 -0.57 8.50 5.97
CA THR A 197 0.16 7.53 5.15
C THR A 197 -0.40 6.12 5.33
N ILE A 198 -0.71 5.72 6.57
CA ILE A 198 -1.23 4.38 6.85
C ILE A 198 -2.63 4.21 6.25
N ALA A 199 -3.51 5.20 6.36
CA ALA A 199 -4.86 5.17 5.77
C ALA A 199 -4.83 5.01 4.24
N GLN A 200 -3.92 5.73 3.57
CA GLN A 200 -3.73 5.60 2.12
C GLN A 200 -3.19 4.22 1.73
N THR A 201 -2.24 3.69 2.51
CA THR A 201 -1.71 2.34 2.33
C THR A 201 -2.81 1.28 2.52
N ALA A 202 -3.67 1.47 3.52
CA ALA A 202 -4.83 0.62 3.77
C ALA A 202 -5.81 0.63 2.60
N ALA A 203 -6.08 1.78 1.98
CA ALA A 203 -6.95 1.86 0.80
C ALA A 203 -6.42 1.03 -0.38
N ILE A 204 -5.09 1.02 -0.58
CA ILE A 204 -4.46 0.19 -1.62
C ILE A 204 -4.61 -1.29 -1.30
N ILE A 205 -4.34 -1.70 -0.06
CA ILE A 205 -4.48 -3.08 0.41
C ILE A 205 -5.93 -3.55 0.22
N LYS A 206 -6.91 -2.77 0.70
CA LYS A 206 -8.34 -3.06 0.59
C LYS A 206 -8.82 -3.09 -0.85
N PHE A 207 -8.27 -2.25 -1.72
CA PHE A 207 -8.57 -2.35 -3.13
C PHE A 207 -8.19 -3.71 -3.73
N VAL A 208 -7.02 -4.24 -3.38
CA VAL A 208 -6.62 -5.57 -3.88
C VAL A 208 -7.49 -6.67 -3.27
N ASP A 209 -7.88 -6.52 -2.01
CA ASP A 209 -8.73 -7.47 -1.27
C ASP A 209 -10.13 -7.63 -1.89
N ILE A 210 -10.69 -6.58 -2.51
CA ILE A 210 -12.01 -6.64 -3.18
C ILE A 210 -11.99 -7.22 -4.60
N LEU A 211 -10.81 -7.54 -5.15
CA LEU A 211 -10.72 -8.07 -6.51
C LEU A 211 -11.21 -9.52 -6.57
N GLU A 212 -12.31 -9.75 -7.29
CA GLU A 212 -12.84 -11.10 -7.49
C GLU A 212 -12.31 -11.75 -8.77
N PRO A 213 -11.52 -12.84 -8.68
CA PRO A 213 -11.01 -13.54 -9.85
C PRO A 213 -12.12 -14.28 -10.62
N ALA A 214 -12.00 -14.35 -11.95
CA ALA A 214 -12.95 -15.09 -12.79
C ALA A 214 -12.94 -16.61 -12.50
N PRO A 215 -14.02 -17.34 -12.82
CA PRO A 215 -14.06 -18.79 -12.65
C PRO A 215 -12.89 -19.49 -13.34
N GLY A 216 -12.12 -20.27 -12.57
CA GLY A 216 -10.95 -20.99 -13.05
C GLY A 216 -9.62 -20.27 -12.81
N ILE A 217 -9.64 -19.08 -12.22
CA ILE A 217 -8.47 -18.35 -11.71
C ILE A 217 -8.43 -18.50 -10.19
N SER A 218 -7.26 -18.77 -9.65
CA SER A 218 -7.12 -19.24 -8.27
C SER A 218 -7.03 -18.12 -7.22
N SER A 219 -6.61 -16.92 -7.61
CA SER A 219 -6.42 -15.79 -6.70
C SER A 219 -6.55 -14.43 -7.40
N PRO A 220 -6.78 -13.35 -6.64
CA PRO A 220 -6.68 -11.98 -7.14
C PRO A 220 -5.34 -11.68 -7.81
N GLY A 221 -4.25 -12.18 -7.23
CA GLY A 221 -2.91 -12.02 -7.79
C GLY A 221 -2.73 -12.69 -9.14
N GLU A 222 -3.25 -13.91 -9.32
CA GLU A 222 -3.23 -14.57 -10.63
C GLU A 222 -4.01 -13.77 -11.69
N ALA A 223 -5.18 -13.23 -11.33
CA ALA A 223 -5.97 -12.40 -12.24
C ALA A 223 -5.22 -11.13 -12.67
N VAL A 224 -4.64 -10.41 -11.71
CA VAL A 224 -3.86 -9.19 -11.97
C VAL A 224 -2.61 -9.49 -12.80
N ALA A 225 -1.88 -10.55 -12.48
CA ALA A 225 -0.66 -10.90 -13.20
C ALA A 225 -0.96 -11.26 -14.66
N LYS A 226 -1.99 -12.04 -14.93
CA LYS A 226 -2.44 -12.35 -16.30
C LYS A 226 -2.86 -11.10 -17.07
N ALA A 227 -3.61 -10.20 -16.43
CA ALA A 227 -4.00 -8.93 -17.03
C ALA A 227 -2.79 -8.08 -17.43
N VAL A 228 -1.79 -7.97 -16.55
CA VAL A 228 -0.54 -7.23 -16.80
C VAL A 228 0.24 -7.84 -17.96
N MET A 229 0.38 -9.16 -18.00
CA MET A 229 1.11 -9.85 -19.07
C MET A 229 0.45 -9.66 -20.43
N ASP A 230 -0.88 -9.80 -20.50
CA ASP A 230 -1.64 -9.59 -21.73
C ASP A 230 -1.53 -8.13 -22.23
N TRP A 231 -1.58 -7.14 -21.33
CA TRP A 231 -1.39 -5.73 -21.72
C TRP A 231 0.01 -5.38 -22.20
N LYS A 232 1.04 -6.05 -21.67
CA LYS A 232 2.41 -5.88 -22.18
C LYS A 232 2.54 -6.37 -23.62
N VAL A 233 1.75 -7.37 -24.01
CA VAL A 233 1.73 -7.92 -25.38
C VAL A 233 0.81 -7.13 -26.31
N ASP A 234 -0.42 -6.87 -25.86
CA ASP A 234 -1.44 -6.10 -26.59
C ASP A 234 -2.12 -5.08 -25.66
N PRO A 235 -1.85 -3.77 -25.83
CA PRO A 235 -2.52 -2.71 -25.07
C PRO A 235 -4.06 -2.70 -25.20
N LYS A 236 -4.63 -3.43 -26.15
CA LYS A 236 -6.08 -3.57 -26.38
C LYS A 236 -6.64 -4.92 -25.92
N ALA A 237 -5.83 -5.76 -25.26
CA ALA A 237 -6.24 -7.05 -24.73
C ALA A 237 -7.42 -6.91 -23.77
N ASP A 238 -8.42 -7.78 -23.91
CA ASP A 238 -9.64 -7.75 -23.10
C ASP A 238 -9.39 -8.41 -21.73
N VAL A 239 -8.82 -7.66 -20.79
CA VAL A 239 -8.42 -8.21 -19.49
C VAL A 239 -9.56 -8.43 -18.52
N SER A 240 -10.78 -7.94 -18.82
CA SER A 240 -11.93 -8.18 -17.95
C SER A 240 -12.27 -9.66 -17.84
N GLN A 241 -11.78 -10.49 -18.77
CA GLN A 241 -11.93 -11.95 -18.71
C GLN A 241 -11.26 -12.59 -17.48
N TYR A 242 -10.34 -11.88 -16.81
CA TYR A 242 -9.64 -12.38 -15.63
C TYR A 242 -10.36 -12.10 -14.31
N PHE A 243 -11.43 -11.30 -14.33
CA PHE A 243 -12.19 -10.92 -13.15
C PHE A 243 -13.64 -11.40 -13.28
N ALA A 244 -14.25 -11.80 -12.16
CA ALA A 244 -15.64 -12.23 -12.14
C ALA A 244 -16.57 -11.06 -12.48
N GLU A 245 -16.25 -9.89 -11.94
CA GLU A 245 -16.94 -8.63 -12.17
C GLU A 245 -15.92 -7.50 -12.38
N GLU A 246 -16.41 -6.34 -12.85
CA GLU A 246 -15.56 -5.16 -12.95
C GLU A 246 -15.23 -4.65 -11.55
N PRO A 247 -13.95 -4.37 -11.23
CA PRO A 247 -13.57 -3.88 -9.90
C PRO A 247 -14.35 -2.62 -9.51
N ASP A 248 -15.09 -2.70 -8.41
CA ASP A 248 -15.92 -1.60 -7.91
C ASP A 248 -15.15 -0.77 -6.90
N PHE A 249 -14.48 0.28 -7.40
CA PHE A 249 -13.79 1.25 -6.54
C PHE A 249 -14.71 2.01 -5.60
N GLU A 250 -15.96 2.24 -5.99
CA GLU A 250 -16.89 3.02 -5.16
C GLU A 250 -17.28 2.25 -3.90
N SER A 251 -17.26 0.91 -3.95
CA SER A 251 -17.52 0.05 -2.79
C SER A 251 -16.56 0.31 -1.61
N LEU A 252 -15.34 0.81 -1.87
CA LEU A 252 -14.37 1.14 -0.82
C LEU A 252 -14.84 2.28 0.09
N LYS A 253 -15.80 3.12 -0.35
CA LYS A 253 -16.40 4.17 0.48
C LYS A 253 -17.20 3.59 1.64
N ASP A 254 -17.75 2.40 1.44
CA ASP A 254 -18.55 1.70 2.43
C ASP A 254 -17.70 0.75 3.31
N ASP A 255 -16.38 0.69 3.10
CA ASP A 255 -15.48 -0.11 3.93
C ASP A 255 -15.32 0.55 5.32
N PRO A 256 -15.73 -0.13 6.41
CA PRO A 256 -15.73 0.45 7.75
C PRO A 256 -14.32 0.70 8.30
N SER A 257 -13.35 -0.11 7.87
CA SER A 257 -11.95 0.04 8.27
C SER A 257 -11.36 1.29 7.63
N LEU A 258 -11.59 1.49 6.32
CA LEU A 258 -11.19 2.72 5.63
C LEU A 258 -11.89 3.94 6.22
N ALA A 259 -13.21 3.89 6.44
CA ALA A 259 -13.94 5.01 7.06
C ALA A 259 -13.30 5.46 8.38
N THR A 260 -12.95 4.50 9.24
CA THR A 260 -12.30 4.75 10.53
C THR A 260 -10.92 5.39 10.38
N LEU A 261 -10.08 4.85 9.49
CA LEU A 261 -8.70 5.32 9.30
C LEU A 261 -8.65 6.72 8.66
N PHE A 262 -9.54 6.98 7.69
CA PHE A 262 -9.62 8.28 7.04
C PHE A 262 -10.17 9.35 8.00
N GLU A 263 -11.20 9.02 8.79
CA GLU A 263 -11.68 9.91 9.85
C GLU A 263 -10.58 10.27 10.86
N ALA A 264 -9.81 9.27 11.32
CA ALA A 264 -8.68 9.48 12.23
C ALA A 264 -7.56 10.33 11.61
N SER A 265 -7.36 10.24 10.30
CA SER A 265 -6.38 11.04 9.57
C SER A 265 -6.82 12.48 9.28
N GLY A 266 -8.12 12.78 9.40
CA GLY A 266 -8.70 14.05 8.96
C GLY A 266 -8.69 14.25 7.43
N ILE A 267 -8.41 13.20 6.65
CA ILE A 267 -8.49 13.20 5.19
C ILE A 267 -9.88 12.73 4.79
N ASP A 268 -10.49 13.47 3.88
CA ASP A 268 -11.74 13.04 3.25
C ASP A 268 -11.48 11.84 2.33
N LEU A 269 -12.07 10.69 2.64
CA LEU A 269 -11.97 9.49 1.82
C LEU A 269 -12.50 9.74 0.39
N GLU A 270 -13.48 10.63 0.22
CA GLU A 270 -14.01 10.98 -1.10
C GLU A 270 -12.96 11.68 -1.99
N SER A 271 -11.96 12.33 -1.39
CA SER A 271 -10.86 12.94 -2.14
C SER A 271 -10.01 11.93 -2.90
N LEU A 272 -9.99 10.65 -2.49
CA LEU A 272 -9.33 9.58 -3.22
C LEU A 272 -10.06 9.19 -4.51
N PHE A 273 -11.37 9.38 -4.56
CA PHE A 273 -12.23 8.98 -5.68
C PHE A 273 -12.53 10.13 -6.64
N GLY A 274 -12.02 11.33 -6.35
CA GLY A 274 -12.15 12.50 -7.21
C GLY A 274 -13.59 12.98 -7.32
N GLU A 275 -14.05 13.79 -6.38
CA GLU A 275 -15.03 14.81 -6.74
C GLU A 275 -14.34 15.83 -7.67
N SER A 276 -14.45 15.61 -8.99
CA SER A 276 -14.52 16.77 -9.86
C SER A 276 -15.81 17.49 -9.48
N ASN A 277 -15.73 18.46 -8.57
CA ASN A 277 -16.71 19.51 -8.51
C ASN A 277 -16.69 20.18 -9.87
N SER A 278 -17.47 19.66 -10.82
CA SER A 278 -17.88 20.39 -11.98
C SER A 278 -18.65 21.58 -11.44
N SER A 279 -17.94 22.70 -11.25
CA SER A 279 -18.59 23.98 -11.14
C SER A 279 -19.35 24.15 -12.45
N GLU A 280 -20.63 23.80 -12.44
CA GLU A 280 -21.56 24.24 -13.46
C GLU A 280 -21.36 25.75 -13.58
N GLY A 281 -20.97 26.18 -14.77
CA GLY A 281 -20.69 27.58 -15.04
C GLY A 281 -21.90 28.44 -14.67
N SER A 282 -21.80 29.16 -13.56
CA SER A 282 -22.67 30.30 -13.31
C SER A 282 -22.19 31.45 -14.20
N SER A 283 -22.73 31.48 -15.41
CA SER A 283 -22.68 32.67 -16.26
C SER A 283 -23.90 33.53 -15.91
N THR A 284 -23.67 34.54 -15.09
CA THR A 284 -24.51 35.76 -15.07
C THR A 284 -23.96 36.77 -16.04
#